data_AF-A0A4Y7SKF3-F1
#
_entry.id   AF-A0A4Y7SKF3-F1
#
_cell.length_a   1.000
_cell.length_b   1.000
_cell.length_c   1.000
_cell.angle_alpha   90.00
_cell.angle_beta   90.00
_cell.angle_gamma   90.00
#
_symmetry.space_group_name_H-M   'P 1'
#
loop_
_entity.id
_entity.type
_entity.pdbx_description
1 polymer ?
#
loop_
_entity_poly.entity_id
_entity_poly.type
_entity_poly.pdbx_seq_one_letter_code
_entity_poly.pdbx_strand_id
1 'polypeptide(L)'
;MNLYSFFATVKKNPRRKCASSRSDEEYTHTGSRFSSPQHPQYPTHSLSRRKREVVPILLGPRISRRRGTDGESKSWARDMCILFKPWRDPKDLNPSNEEWTDLVNAIEPLLSDREKCIMRNMSLISEGKHARDKMPRERR
;
A
#
# COMPACT_ATOMS: atom_id res chain seq x y z
N MET A 1 3.98 -9.51 4.81
CA MET A 1 2.85 -8.58 4.71
C MET A 1 3.25 -7.48 3.73
N ASN A 2 2.49 -7.26 2.67
CA ASN A 2 2.74 -6.21 1.69
C ASN A 2 2.14 -4.87 2.11
N LEU A 3 2.41 -3.81 1.35
CA LEU A 3 1.98 -2.46 1.69
C LEU A 3 0.45 -2.32 1.72
N TYR A 4 -0.25 -2.91 0.75
CA TYR A 4 -1.70 -2.86 0.68
C TYR A 4 -2.35 -3.50 1.92
N SER A 5 -1.96 -4.74 2.24
CA SER A 5 -2.47 -5.47 3.41
C SER A 5 -2.11 -4.78 4.73
N PHE A 6 -0.95 -4.14 4.80
CA PHE A 6 -0.56 -3.33 5.96
C PHE A 6 -1.55 -2.19 6.17
N PHE A 7 -1.83 -1.36 5.16
CA PHE A 7 -2.78 -0.26 5.31
C PHE A 7 -4.23 -0.71 5.52
N ALA A 8 -4.61 -1.84 4.93
CA ALA A 8 -5.93 -2.43 5.09
C ALA A 8 -6.17 -2.90 6.54
N THR A 9 -5.12 -3.37 7.22
CA THR A 9 -5.23 -4.02 8.54
C THR A 9 -4.67 -3.18 9.69
N VAL A 10 -3.89 -2.15 9.43
CA VAL A 10 -3.23 -1.32 10.46
C VAL A 10 -3.83 0.09 10.48
N LYS A 11 -3.96 0.65 11.68
CA LYS A 11 -4.28 2.07 11.88
C LYS A 11 -3.20 2.75 12.72
N LYS A 12 -2.91 3.99 12.36
CA LYS A 12 -2.08 4.91 13.14
C LYS A 12 -2.98 5.64 14.14
N ASN A 13 -2.62 5.64 15.42
CA ASN A 13 -3.32 6.39 16.46
C ASN A 13 -2.40 7.48 17.02
N PRO A 14 -2.88 8.72 17.21
CA PRO A 14 -2.15 9.72 17.96
C PRO A 14 -2.09 9.30 19.43
N ARG A 15 -0.96 9.58 20.09
CA ARG A 15 -0.87 9.47 21.54
C ARG A 15 -1.65 10.62 22.16
N ARG A 16 -2.57 10.28 23.08
CA ARG A 16 -3.13 11.29 23.98
C ARG A 16 -1.98 11.74 24.89
N LYS A 17 -1.80 13.05 25.09
CA LYS A 17 -0.94 13.54 26.19
C LYS A 17 -1.50 12.91 27.46
N CYS A 18 -0.71 12.09 28.16
CA CYS A 18 -1.09 11.66 29.50
C CYS A 18 -1.26 12.93 30.32
N ALA A 19 -2.50 13.26 30.69
CA ALA A 19 -2.72 14.18 31.79
C ALA A 19 -2.10 13.50 33.02
N SER A 20 -1.21 14.24 33.66
CA SER A 20 -0.43 13.95 34.87
C SER A 20 -0.86 12.75 35.74
N SER A 21 0.19 12.05 36.21
CA SER A 21 0.29 11.18 37.39
C SER A 21 -0.19 9.72 37.25
N ARG A 22 0.78 8.81 37.14
CA ARG A 22 1.19 7.91 38.24
C ARG A 22 2.30 6.97 37.79
N SER A 23 3.34 6.93 38.62
CA SER A 23 4.41 5.94 38.77
C SER A 23 5.21 5.53 37.53
N ASP A 24 6.52 5.73 37.65
CA ASP A 24 7.60 5.05 36.94
C ASP A 24 7.46 3.52 37.08
N GLU A 25 6.52 2.91 36.35
CA GLU A 25 6.58 1.49 36.04
C GLU A 25 7.28 1.32 34.70
N GLU A 26 8.39 0.59 34.76
CA GLU A 26 9.20 0.05 33.69
C GLU A 26 8.37 -0.87 32.77
N TYR A 27 7.39 -0.29 32.10
CA TYR A 27 6.65 -0.99 31.07
C TYR A 27 7.49 -0.99 29.81
N THR A 28 8.11 -2.14 29.55
CA THR A 28 8.48 -2.57 28.21
C THR A 28 7.21 -2.65 27.35
N HIS A 29 6.71 -1.50 26.88
CA HIS A 29 5.60 -1.42 25.92
C HIS A 29 6.09 -1.96 24.57
N THR A 30 6.09 -3.29 24.46
CA THR A 30 6.54 -4.09 23.31
C THR A 30 5.51 -4.15 22.19
N GLY A 31 4.28 -3.69 22.39
CA GLY A 31 3.26 -3.65 21.36
C GLY A 31 2.98 -2.22 20.88
N SER A 32 3.22 -1.94 19.59
CA SER A 32 2.68 -0.77 18.84
C SER A 32 3.59 0.45 18.62
N ARG A 33 4.91 0.37 18.86
CA ARG A 33 5.83 1.47 18.47
C ARG A 33 6.24 1.35 17.00
N PHE A 34 6.64 2.48 16.38
CA PHE A 34 7.37 2.40 15.11
C PHE A 34 8.67 1.62 15.33
N SER A 35 9.18 0.98 14.28
CA SER A 35 10.38 0.14 14.36
C SER A 35 11.64 0.90 14.78
N SER A 36 11.70 2.21 14.52
CA SER A 36 12.86 3.06 14.79
C SER A 36 12.48 4.27 15.66
N PRO A 37 13.21 4.51 16.78
CA PRO A 37 13.10 5.74 17.58
C PRO A 37 13.39 7.03 16.82
N GLN A 38 14.17 6.95 15.73
CA GLN A 38 14.52 8.08 14.88
C GLN A 38 13.37 8.50 13.95
N HIS A 39 12.29 7.72 13.87
CA HIS A 39 11.14 8.08 13.04
C HIS A 39 10.44 9.34 13.60
N PRO A 40 10.13 10.36 12.76
CA PRO A 40 9.55 11.63 13.24
C PRO A 40 8.24 11.47 14.03
N GLN A 41 7.50 10.39 13.78
CA GLN A 41 6.23 10.09 14.46
C GLN A 41 6.36 9.06 15.60
N TYR A 42 7.57 8.55 15.89
CA TYR A 42 7.82 7.63 17.00
C TYR A 42 7.32 8.16 18.36
N PRO A 43 7.58 9.43 18.75
CA PRO A 43 7.13 9.92 20.05
C PRO A 43 5.63 10.22 20.08
N THR A 44 5.01 10.52 18.93
CA THR A 44 3.65 11.06 18.85
C THR A 44 2.58 10.04 18.48
N HIS A 45 2.94 8.90 17.88
CA HIS A 45 1.95 7.96 17.33
C HIS A 45 2.28 6.50 17.68
N SER A 46 1.25 5.66 17.64
CA SER A 46 1.36 4.20 17.74
C SER A 46 0.59 3.49 16.62
N LEU A 47 1.01 2.27 16.29
CA LEU A 47 0.39 1.44 15.26
C LEU A 47 -0.40 0.29 15.90
N SER A 48 -1.69 0.22 15.65
CA SER A 48 -2.53 -0.88 16.14
C SER A 48 -3.19 -1.62 15.00
N ARG A 49 -3.39 -2.94 15.15
CA ARG A 49 -4.24 -3.72 14.24
C ARG A 49 -5.69 -3.27 14.35
N ARG A 50 -6.38 -3.20 13.21
CA ARG A 50 -7.81 -2.93 13.13
C ARG A 50 -8.59 -4.21 13.45
N LYS A 51 -9.76 -4.05 14.08
CA LYS A 51 -10.70 -5.17 14.29
C LYS A 51 -11.36 -5.64 13.00
N ARG A 52 -11.53 -4.74 12.04
CA ARG A 52 -12.07 -5.00 10.70
C ARG A 52 -11.12 -4.43 9.68
N GLU A 53 -10.92 -5.19 8.62
CA GLU A 53 -10.13 -4.73 7.48
C GLU A 53 -10.90 -3.64 6.71
N VAL A 54 -10.16 -2.70 6.16
CA VAL A 54 -10.70 -1.62 5.34
C VAL A 54 -10.11 -1.67 3.93
N VAL A 55 -10.82 -1.12 2.96
CA VAL A 55 -10.28 -0.92 1.60
C VAL A 55 -9.51 0.40 1.59
N PRO A 56 -8.18 0.40 1.39
CA PRO A 56 -7.41 1.62 1.26
C PRO A 56 -7.84 2.39 0.01
N ILE A 57 -8.08 3.69 0.16
CA ILE A 57 -8.30 4.60 -0.96
C ILE A 57 -6.95 5.21 -1.33
N LEU A 58 -6.49 4.93 -2.55
CA LEU A 58 -5.26 5.50 -3.09
C LEU A 58 -5.53 6.93 -3.59
N LEU A 59 -4.91 7.91 -2.94
CA LEU A 59 -4.97 9.32 -3.32
C LEU A 59 -3.74 9.67 -4.15
N GLY A 60 -3.94 10.30 -5.31
CA GLY A 60 -2.87 10.72 -6.20
C GLY A 60 -3.17 10.48 -7.67
N PRO A 61 -2.14 10.45 -8.53
CA PRO A 61 -2.25 10.06 -9.93
C PRO A 61 -2.93 8.69 -10.06
N ARG A 62 -3.59 8.48 -11.21
CA ARG A 62 -4.29 7.22 -11.48
C ARG A 62 -3.26 6.10 -11.63
N ILE A 63 -3.60 4.92 -11.09
CA ILE A 63 -2.86 3.69 -11.41
C ILE A 63 -2.84 3.52 -12.93
N SER A 64 -1.66 3.20 -13.45
CA SER A 64 -1.46 3.00 -14.88
C SER A 64 -2.25 1.78 -15.40
N ARG A 65 -2.35 1.63 -16.72
CA ARG A 65 -3.13 0.52 -17.31
C ARG A 65 -2.23 -0.66 -17.61
N ARG A 66 -2.63 -1.85 -17.15
CA ARG A 66 -1.98 -3.12 -17.53
C ARG A 66 -2.02 -3.33 -19.04
N ARG A 67 -3.21 -3.14 -19.63
CA ARG A 67 -3.45 -3.24 -21.09
C ARG A 67 -3.32 -1.87 -21.78
N GLY A 68 -2.24 -1.17 -21.48
CA GLY A 68 -1.91 0.16 -22.00
C GLY A 68 -0.86 0.13 -23.11
N THR A 69 -0.26 1.30 -23.34
CA THR A 69 1.04 1.42 -24.01
C THR A 69 2.13 0.70 -23.21
N ASP A 70 3.28 0.42 -23.82
CA ASP A 70 4.41 -0.23 -23.14
C ASP A 70 4.81 0.55 -21.86
N GLY A 71 4.90 1.88 -21.95
CA GLY A 71 5.15 2.74 -20.81
C GLY A 71 4.11 2.60 -19.69
N GLU A 72 2.81 2.59 -20.03
CA GLU A 72 1.75 2.40 -19.03
C GLU A 72 1.79 1.00 -18.39
N SER A 73 2.14 -0.03 -19.15
CA SER A 73 2.27 -1.39 -18.63
C SER A 73 3.43 -1.50 -17.64
N LYS A 74 4.59 -0.91 -17.97
CA LYS A 74 5.74 -0.84 -17.05
C LYS A 74 5.43 -0.02 -15.79
N SER A 75 4.74 1.11 -15.93
CA SER A 75 4.29 1.91 -14.78
C SER A 75 3.27 1.14 -13.94
N TRP A 76 2.35 0.40 -14.55
CA TRP A 76 1.39 -0.45 -13.83
C TRP A 76 2.10 -1.54 -13.05
N ALA A 77 3.09 -2.20 -13.66
CA ALA A 77 3.88 -3.22 -13.00
C ALA A 77 4.61 -2.66 -11.78
N ARG A 78 5.21 -1.47 -11.92
CA ARG A 78 5.82 -0.74 -10.79
C ARG A 78 4.80 -0.44 -9.69
N ASP A 79 3.61 0.06 -10.03
CA ASP A 79 2.53 0.35 -9.06
C ASP A 79 2.15 -0.92 -8.28
N MET A 80 2.00 -2.06 -8.97
CA MET A 80 1.65 -3.33 -8.35
C MET A 80 2.78 -3.88 -7.48
N CYS A 81 4.05 -3.75 -7.90
CA CYS A 81 5.19 -4.12 -7.05
C CYS A 81 5.20 -3.29 -5.76
N ILE A 82 4.99 -1.97 -5.83
CA ILE A 82 4.94 -1.11 -4.64
C ILE A 82 3.85 -1.56 -3.66
N LEU A 83 2.68 -1.96 -4.17
CA LEU A 83 1.54 -2.32 -3.33
C LEU A 83 1.60 -3.76 -2.79
N PHE A 84 2.07 -4.71 -3.60
CA PHE A 84 1.92 -6.14 -3.35
C PHE A 84 3.22 -6.89 -3.09
N LYS A 85 4.38 -6.37 -3.51
CA LYS A 85 5.67 -6.92 -3.10
C LYS A 85 5.93 -6.53 -1.64
N PRO A 86 6.37 -7.43 -0.76
CA PRO A 86 6.87 -7.05 0.55
C PRO A 86 8.19 -6.29 0.42
N TRP A 87 8.29 -5.10 1.01
CA TRP A 87 9.51 -4.30 1.05
C TRP A 87 9.56 -3.46 2.33
N ARG A 88 10.77 -3.11 2.78
CA ARG A 88 11.02 -2.15 3.87
C ARG A 88 11.82 -0.96 3.38
N ASP A 89 12.75 -1.20 2.47
CA ASP A 89 13.56 -0.19 1.83
C ASP A 89 13.23 -0.11 0.33
N PRO A 90 13.34 1.08 -0.29
CA PRO A 90 13.11 1.23 -1.73
C PRO A 90 14.00 0.30 -2.58
N LYS A 91 15.17 -0.10 -2.06
CA LYS A 91 16.09 -1.04 -2.71
C LYS A 91 15.50 -2.46 -2.82
N ASP A 92 14.61 -2.85 -1.91
CA ASP A 92 13.97 -4.17 -1.93
C ASP A 92 13.00 -4.31 -3.12
N LEU A 93 12.47 -3.18 -3.62
CA LEU A 93 11.51 -3.18 -4.72
C LEU A 93 12.13 -3.68 -6.02
N ASN A 94 13.35 -3.24 -6.33
CA ASN A 94 14.09 -3.63 -7.53
C ASN A 94 15.61 -3.66 -7.26
N PRO A 95 16.14 -4.73 -6.64
CA PRO A 95 17.54 -4.79 -6.26
C PRO A 95 18.50 -4.92 -7.45
N SER A 96 18.04 -5.56 -8.53
CA SER A 96 18.86 -5.88 -9.71
C SER A 96 18.60 -4.94 -10.90
N ASN A 97 17.80 -3.89 -10.71
CA ASN A 97 17.34 -3.01 -11.79
C ASN A 97 16.68 -3.77 -12.96
N GLU A 98 15.94 -4.82 -12.63
CA GLU A 98 15.17 -5.64 -13.56
C GLU A 98 13.98 -4.87 -14.15
N GLU A 99 13.45 -5.35 -15.27
CA GLU A 99 12.21 -4.82 -15.82
C GLU A 99 11.04 -5.05 -14.84
N TRP A 100 10.27 -4.00 -14.57
CA TRP A 100 9.15 -4.06 -13.62
C TRP A 100 8.12 -5.12 -13.99
N THR A 101 7.93 -5.38 -15.29
CA THR A 101 7.03 -6.42 -15.81
C THR A 101 7.48 -7.81 -15.38
N ASP A 102 8.77 -8.08 -15.32
CA ASP A 102 9.30 -9.39 -14.92
C ASP A 102 9.13 -9.57 -13.41
N LEU A 103 9.41 -8.51 -12.64
CA LEU A 103 9.18 -8.48 -11.20
C LEU A 103 7.71 -8.72 -10.84
N VAL A 104 6.76 -8.06 -11.53
CA VAL A 104 5.34 -8.26 -11.23
C VAL A 104 4.88 -9.67 -11.60
N ASN A 105 5.38 -10.23 -12.71
CA ASN A 105 5.08 -11.59 -13.14
C ASN A 105 5.66 -12.63 -12.16
N ALA A 106 6.80 -12.35 -11.53
CA ALA A 106 7.39 -13.22 -10.51
C ALA A 106 6.62 -13.17 -9.18
N ILE A 107 6.08 -12.01 -8.78
CA ILE A 107 5.32 -11.90 -7.52
C ILE A 107 3.87 -12.36 -7.65
N GLU A 108 3.21 -12.18 -8.80
CA GLU A 108 1.78 -12.45 -8.99
C GLU A 108 1.40 -13.89 -8.55
N PRO A 109 2.17 -14.95 -8.87
CA PRO A 109 1.91 -16.31 -8.40
C PRO A 109 1.97 -16.47 -6.88
N LEU A 110 2.86 -15.72 -6.21
CA LEU A 110 3.13 -15.78 -4.77
C LEU A 110 2.05 -15.09 -3.93
N LEU A 111 1.19 -14.27 -4.56
CA LEU A 111 0.10 -13.59 -3.89
C LEU A 111 -1.03 -14.55 -3.51
N SER A 112 -1.71 -14.26 -2.41
CA SER A 112 -2.96 -14.94 -2.06
C SER A 112 -4.05 -14.68 -3.10
N ASP A 113 -5.04 -15.56 -3.21
CA ASP A 113 -6.16 -15.39 -4.15
C ASP A 113 -6.91 -14.08 -3.95
N ARG A 114 -6.99 -13.63 -2.68
CA ARG A 114 -7.57 -12.35 -2.34
C ARG A 114 -6.74 -11.19 -2.88
N GLU A 115 -5.43 -11.21 -2.69
CA GLU A 115 -4.53 -10.18 -3.21
C GLU A 115 -4.55 -10.14 -4.73
N LYS A 116 -4.55 -11.31 -5.39
CA LYS A 116 -4.74 -11.44 -6.85
C LYS A 116 -6.06 -10.80 -7.30
N CYS A 117 -7.15 -11.05 -6.58
CA CYS A 117 -8.46 -10.47 -6.87
C CYS A 117 -8.43 -8.94 -6.75
N ILE A 118 -7.80 -8.39 -5.70
CA ILE A 118 -7.66 -6.94 -5.50
C ILE A 118 -6.80 -6.33 -6.62
N MET A 119 -5.65 -6.92 -6.93
CA MET A 119 -4.76 -6.48 -8.01
C MET A 119 -5.48 -6.46 -9.37
N ARG A 120 -6.26 -7.50 -9.67
CA ARG A 120 -7.11 -7.55 -10.87
C ARG A 120 -8.17 -6.44 -10.87
N ASN A 121 -8.85 -6.22 -9.75
CA ASN A 121 -9.86 -5.17 -9.64
C ASN A 121 -9.26 -3.77 -9.83
N MET A 122 -8.06 -3.51 -9.29
CA MET A 122 -7.36 -2.24 -9.52
C MET A 122 -7.08 -2.01 -11.02
N SER A 123 -6.69 -3.06 -11.73
CA SER A 123 -6.45 -3.02 -13.19
C SER A 123 -7.74 -2.78 -13.97
N LEU A 124 -8.83 -3.47 -13.62
CA LEU A 124 -10.14 -3.26 -14.25
C LEU A 124 -10.67 -1.84 -14.03
N ILE A 125 -10.44 -1.26 -12.85
CA ILE A 125 -10.85 0.11 -12.54
C ILE A 125 -10.06 1.12 -13.39
N SER A 126 -8.75 0.92 -13.58
CA SER A 126 -7.95 1.84 -14.42
C SER A 126 -8.35 1.74 -15.90
N GLU A 127 -8.61 0.53 -16.39
CA GLU A 127 -9.13 0.29 -17.75
C GLU A 127 -10.52 0.90 -17.97
N GLY A 128 -11.45 0.69 -17.03
CA GLY A 128 -12.81 1.22 -17.11
C GLY A 128 -12.86 2.75 -17.07
N LYS A 129 -12.02 3.39 -16.24
CA LYS A 129 -11.90 4.86 -16.21
C LYS A 129 -11.43 5.40 -17.56
N HIS A 130 -10.48 4.74 -18.20
CA HIS A 130 -10.00 5.13 -19.52
C HIS A 130 -11.04 4.97 -20.62
N ALA A 131 -11.77 3.85 -20.63
CA ALA A 131 -12.86 3.63 -21.58
C ALA A 131 -13.94 4.70 -21.46
N ARG A 132 -14.34 5.03 -20.23
CA ARG A 132 -15.30 6.09 -19.94
C ARG A 132 -14.81 7.46 -20.39
N ASP A 133 -13.55 7.79 -20.16
CA ASP A 133 -13.00 9.10 -20.49
C ASP A 133 -12.78 9.27 -22.01
N LYS A 134 -12.64 8.16 -22.76
CA LYS A 134 -12.66 8.15 -24.24
C LYS A 134 -14.04 8.30 -24.85
N MET A 135 -15.10 7.92 -24.12
CA MET A 135 -16.47 8.02 -24.61
C MET A 135 -16.89 9.50 -24.62
N PRO A 136 -17.34 10.06 -25.77
CA PRO A 136 -17.91 11.38 -25.79
C PRO A 136 -19.09 11.44 -24.82
N ARG A 137 -19.11 12.44 -23.95
CA ARG A 137 -20.27 12.68 -23.09
C ARG A 137 -21.39 13.22 -23.97
N GLU A 138 -22.24 12.32 -24.45
CA GLU A 138 -23.50 12.68 -25.08
C GLU A 138 -24.36 13.35 -23.99
N ARG A 139 -24.36 14.68 -23.99
CA ARG A 139 -25.26 15.46 -23.14
C ARG A 139 -26.65 15.34 -23.76
N ARG A 140 -27.48 14.47 -23.21
CA ARG A 140 -28.94 14.52 -23.40
C ARG A 140 -29.53 15.68 -22.63
#